data_AF-A0A8S0H5E8-F1
#
_entry.id   AF-A0A8S0H5E8-F1
#
_cell.length_a   1.000
_cell.length_b   1.000
_cell.length_c   1.000
_cell.angle_alpha   90.00
_cell.angle_beta   90.00
_cell.angle_gamma   90.00
#
_symmetry.space_group_name_H-M   'P 1'
#
loop_
_entity.id
_entity.type
_entity.pdbx_description
1 polymer ?
#
loop_
_entity_poly.entity_id
_entity_poly.type
_entity_poly.pdbx_seq_one_letter_code
_entity_poly.pdbx_strand_id
1 'polypeptide(L)'
;MNVIDCAVVIVVAPNMIRQFCLYFISSNMHYYGDVVPRNALQQTQVMNHWLLWPFQLFCFNFGSTHSIHHFVVKDPFYLRQMTAPYAHEVMAKAGVRFNDFGTYKRANRFKLDTVHFQSRG
;
A
#
# COMPACT_ATOMS: atom_id res chain seq x y z
N MET A 1 -19.10 13.10 -33.61
CA MET A 1 -18.47 13.45 -32.32
C MET A 1 -19.05 12.64 -31.15
N ASN A 2 -20.34 12.30 -31.12
CA ASN A 2 -20.99 11.70 -29.94
C ASN A 2 -20.41 10.37 -29.36
N VAL A 3 -20.05 9.36 -30.16
CA VAL A 3 -19.66 8.05 -29.60
C VAL A 3 -18.26 8.07 -28.98
N ILE A 4 -17.32 8.78 -29.62
CA ILE A 4 -15.94 8.90 -29.13
C ILE A 4 -15.93 9.69 -27.83
N ASP A 5 -16.64 10.81 -27.77
CA ASP A 5 -16.74 11.64 -26.57
C ASP A 5 -17.37 10.85 -25.41
N CYS A 6 -18.45 10.11 -25.67
CA CYS A 6 -19.06 9.22 -24.67
C CYS A 6 -18.10 8.12 -24.19
N ALA A 7 -17.37 7.47 -25.10
CA ALA A 7 -16.41 6.44 -24.73
C ALA A 7 -15.26 7.00 -23.87
N VAL A 8 -14.79 8.20 -24.19
CA VAL A 8 -13.75 8.87 -23.40
C VAL A 8 -14.26 9.18 -21.99
N VAL A 9 -15.43 9.78 -21.84
CA VAL A 9 -15.97 10.21 -20.54
C VAL A 9 -16.36 9.02 -19.66
N ILE A 10 -16.98 7.99 -20.23
CA ILE A 10 -17.55 6.87 -19.46
C ILE A 10 -16.51 5.79 -19.18
N VAL A 11 -15.58 5.55 -20.11
CA VAL A 11 -14.63 4.43 -20.01
C VAL A 11 -13.22 4.95 -19.76
N VAL A 12 -12.68 5.78 -20.65
CA VAL A 12 -11.26 6.11 -20.62
C VAL A 12 -10.91 6.97 -19.40
N ALA A 13 -11.60 8.09 -19.21
CA ALA A 13 -11.34 9.05 -18.13
C ALA A 13 -11.38 8.40 -16.73
N PRO A 14 -12.44 7.65 -16.33
CA PRO A 14 -12.46 7.01 -15.02
C PRO A 14 -11.39 5.94 -14.86
N ASN A 15 -11.06 5.19 -15.91
CA ASN A 15 -9.96 4.22 -15.87
C ASN A 15 -8.59 4.90 -15.72
N MET A 16 -8.38 6.04 -16.38
CA MET A 16 -7.15 6.84 -16.22
C MET A 16 -7.02 7.39 -14.80
N ILE A 17 -8.11 7.92 -14.22
CA ILE A 17 -8.12 8.39 -12.83
C ILE A 17 -7.81 7.23 -11.88
N ARG A 18 -8.48 6.09 -12.04
CA ARG A 18 -8.21 4.88 -11.26
C ARG A 18 -6.76 4.42 -11.38
N GLN A 19 -6.21 4.40 -12.59
CA GLN A 19 -4.84 3.99 -12.85
C GLN A 19 -3.84 4.91 -12.15
N PHE A 20 -4.08 6.22 -12.21
CA PHE A 20 -3.28 7.21 -11.49
C PHE A 20 -3.34 6.99 -9.97
N CYS A 21 -4.54 6.82 -9.41
CA CYS A 21 -4.70 6.58 -7.96
C CYS A 21 -4.01 5.28 -7.50
N LEU A 22 -4.11 4.21 -8.30
CA LEU A 22 -3.41 2.96 -8.02
C LEU A 22 -1.89 3.13 -8.05
N TYR A 23 -1.35 3.77 -9.09
CA TYR A 23 0.08 4.03 -9.18
C TYR A 23 0.57 4.92 -8.06
N PHE A 24 -0.16 6.00 -7.75
CA PHE A 24 0.19 6.89 -6.67
C PHE A 24 0.25 6.15 -5.32
N ILE A 25 -0.80 5.43 -4.95
CA ILE A 25 -0.83 4.73 -3.67
C ILE A 25 0.19 3.59 -3.63
N SER A 26 0.22 2.73 -4.67
CA SER A 26 1.13 1.58 -4.72
C SER A 26 2.60 1.99 -4.69
N SER A 27 2.96 3.07 -5.40
CA SER A 27 4.35 3.53 -5.45
C SER A 27 4.81 4.11 -4.11
N ASN A 28 3.90 4.61 -3.27
CA ASN A 28 4.22 5.25 -2.00
C ASN A 28 4.14 4.30 -0.79
N MET A 29 3.48 3.15 -0.93
CA MET A 29 3.38 2.16 0.15
C MET A 29 4.51 1.12 0.18
N HIS A 30 5.19 0.86 -0.94
CA HIS A 30 6.23 -0.16 -1.01
C HIS A 30 7.57 0.43 -0.61
N TYR A 31 8.31 -0.34 0.18
CA TYR A 31 9.71 -0.07 0.47
C TYR A 31 10.58 -0.81 -0.54
N TYR A 32 11.46 -0.08 -1.22
CA TYR A 32 12.34 -0.62 -2.26
C TYR A 32 13.79 -0.83 -1.79
N GLY A 33 14.12 -0.37 -0.58
CA GLY A 33 15.46 -0.48 -0.02
C GLY A 33 15.44 -0.61 1.49
N ASP A 34 16.53 -1.15 2.04
CA ASP A 34 16.71 -1.43 3.47
C ASP A 34 15.68 -2.41 4.04
N VAL A 35 15.16 -3.28 3.17
CA VAL A 35 14.23 -4.38 3.50
C VAL A 35 15.05 -5.66 3.65
N VAL A 36 14.91 -6.33 4.78
CA VAL A 36 15.57 -7.62 5.02
C VAL A 36 15.05 -8.65 4.01
N PRO A 37 15.93 -9.46 3.37
CA PRO A 37 15.51 -10.48 2.43
C PRO A 37 14.44 -11.40 3.02
N ARG A 38 13.38 -11.65 2.24
CA ARG A 38 12.24 -12.52 2.63
C ARG A 38 11.45 -12.03 3.86
N ASN A 39 11.58 -10.77 4.26
CA ASN A 39 10.79 -10.20 5.35
C ASN A 39 9.57 -9.43 4.82
N ALA A 40 8.41 -10.09 4.78
CA ALA A 40 7.15 -9.47 4.35
C ALA A 40 6.71 -8.28 5.23
N LEU A 41 7.10 -8.24 6.51
CA LEU A 41 6.75 -7.14 7.43
C LEU A 41 7.35 -5.79 7.03
N GLN A 42 8.42 -5.82 6.23
CA GLN A 42 9.17 -4.63 5.84
C GLN A 42 8.96 -4.25 4.37
N GLN A 43 8.22 -5.04 3.59
CA GLN A 43 8.02 -4.79 2.16
C GLN A 43 7.08 -3.62 1.91
N THR A 44 6.07 -3.44 2.76
CA THR A 44 5.05 -2.41 2.60
C THR A 44 4.65 -1.76 3.92
N GLN A 45 3.96 -0.63 3.82
CA GLN A 45 3.23 0.01 4.91
C GLN A 45 1.71 -0.01 4.65
N VAL A 46 0.91 0.05 5.70
CA VAL A 46 -0.54 0.30 5.58
C VAL A 46 -0.78 1.79 5.41
N MET A 47 -1.50 2.19 4.37
CA MET A 47 -1.86 3.57 4.09
C MET A 47 -3.37 3.77 4.26
N ASN A 48 -3.81 4.11 5.47
CA ASN A 48 -5.23 4.28 5.84
C ASN A 48 -5.56 5.68 6.40
N HIS A 49 -4.63 6.64 6.32
CA HIS A 49 -4.90 8.01 6.76
C HIS A 49 -6.04 8.64 5.94
N TRP A 50 -6.94 9.36 6.61
CA TRP A 50 -8.13 9.93 6.00
C TRP A 50 -7.82 10.86 4.82
N LEU A 51 -6.70 11.59 4.82
CA LEU A 51 -6.27 12.43 3.68
C LEU A 51 -6.15 11.66 2.35
N LEU A 52 -5.96 10.34 2.40
CA LEU A 52 -5.85 9.51 1.20
C LEU A 52 -7.21 9.12 0.63
N TRP A 53 -8.33 9.43 1.29
CA TRP A 53 -9.67 9.03 0.88
C TRP A 53 -10.00 9.30 -0.59
N PRO A 54 -9.59 10.44 -1.22
CA PRO A 54 -9.93 10.68 -2.62
C PRO A 54 -9.26 9.65 -3.54
N PHE A 55 -8.01 9.29 -3.26
CA PHE A 55 -7.31 8.25 -4.01
C PHE A 55 -7.92 6.87 -3.72
N GLN A 56 -8.21 6.59 -2.45
CA GLN A 56 -8.81 5.33 -2.02
C GLN A 56 -10.17 5.08 -2.66
N LEU A 57 -10.96 6.11 -2.94
CA LEU A 57 -12.25 5.99 -3.62
C LEU A 57 -12.08 5.36 -5.01
N PHE A 58 -11.09 5.81 -5.77
CA PHE A 58 -10.84 5.31 -7.13
C PHE A 58 -10.03 4.01 -7.16
N CYS A 59 -9.30 3.67 -6.09
CA CYS A 59 -8.58 2.40 -5.95
C CYS A 59 -9.23 1.41 -4.97
N PHE A 60 -10.49 1.62 -4.58
CA PHE A 60 -11.25 0.72 -3.68
C PHE A 60 -10.51 0.38 -2.38
N ASN A 61 -10.02 1.39 -1.68
CA ASN A 61 -9.31 1.25 -0.40
C ASN A 61 -8.04 0.36 -0.48
N PHE A 62 -7.44 0.24 -1.67
CA PHE A 62 -6.24 -0.52 -1.93
C PHE A 62 -5.10 -0.15 -0.97
N GLY A 63 -4.93 1.14 -0.65
CA GLY A 63 -3.83 1.58 0.21
C GLY A 63 -3.87 0.99 1.61
N SER A 64 -5.07 0.70 2.09
CA SER A 64 -5.33 0.16 3.42
C SER A 64 -5.21 -1.37 3.45
N THR A 65 -5.50 -2.06 2.35
CA THR A 65 -5.65 -3.52 2.32
C THR A 65 -4.58 -4.26 1.53
N HIS A 66 -3.81 -3.57 0.67
CA HIS A 66 -2.79 -4.21 -0.17
C HIS A 66 -1.74 -4.93 0.66
N SER A 67 -1.27 -4.33 1.75
CA SER A 67 -0.26 -4.95 2.63
C SER A 67 -0.70 -6.31 3.19
N ILE A 68 -2.01 -6.54 3.35
CA ILE A 68 -2.57 -7.84 3.80
C ILE A 68 -2.24 -8.95 2.77
N HIS A 69 -2.24 -8.64 1.47
CA HIS A 69 -1.91 -9.59 0.40
C HIS A 69 -0.50 -10.17 0.52
N HIS A 70 0.46 -9.41 1.05
CA HIS A 70 1.83 -9.89 1.25
C HIS A 70 1.92 -11.00 2.32
N PHE A 71 0.86 -11.18 3.13
CA PHE A 71 0.77 -12.23 4.15
C PHE A 71 -0.21 -13.34 3.75
N VAL A 72 -1.34 -12.99 3.12
CA VAL A 72 -2.39 -13.93 2.69
C VAL A 72 -2.64 -13.80 1.19
N VAL A 73 -1.67 -14.26 0.40
CA VAL A 73 -1.67 -14.14 -1.08
C VAL A 73 -2.92 -14.76 -1.73
N LYS A 74 -3.46 -15.83 -1.13
CA LYS A 74 -4.64 -16.56 -1.62
C LYS A 74 -5.95 -15.79 -1.49
N ASP A 75 -6.03 -14.79 -0.62
CA ASP A 75 -7.29 -14.11 -0.33
C ASP A 75 -7.60 -13.05 -1.39
N PRO A 76 -8.79 -13.09 -2.03
CA PRO A 76 -9.21 -12.06 -2.96
C PRO A 76 -9.45 -10.73 -2.24
N PHE A 77 -9.54 -9.65 -3.01
CA PHE A 77 -9.59 -8.29 -2.47
C PHE A 77 -10.74 -8.08 -1.46
N TYR A 78 -11.93 -8.63 -1.73
CA TYR A 78 -13.10 -8.42 -0.89
C TYR A 78 -12.96 -9.09 0.48
N LEU A 79 -12.34 -10.27 0.56
CA LEU A 79 -12.05 -10.92 1.85
C LEU A 79 -11.06 -10.08 2.65
N ARG A 80 -10.01 -9.55 2.00
CA ARG A 80 -9.05 -8.64 2.65
C ARG A 80 -9.70 -7.36 3.16
N GLN A 81 -10.70 -6.83 2.45
CA GLN A 81 -11.47 -5.67 2.90
C GLN A 81 -12.34 -6.01 4.11
N MET A 82 -12.99 -7.17 4.12
CA MET A 82 -13.83 -7.63 5.25
C MET A 82 -12.99 -7.92 6.50
N THR A 83 -11.78 -8.45 6.34
CA THR A 83 -10.87 -8.78 7.45
C THR A 83 -9.94 -7.64 7.84
N ALA A 84 -9.98 -6.50 7.14
CA ALA A 84 -9.05 -5.39 7.32
C ALA A 84 -8.90 -4.92 8.78
N PRO A 85 -9.97 -4.74 9.58
CA PRO A 85 -9.83 -4.29 10.97
C PRO A 85 -8.97 -5.24 11.81
N TYR A 86 -9.26 -6.54 11.74
CA TYR A 86 -8.49 -7.56 12.46
C TYR A 86 -7.06 -7.69 11.92
N ALA A 87 -6.90 -7.69 10.59
CA ALA A 87 -5.59 -7.77 9.96
C ALA A 87 -4.71 -6.57 10.37
N HIS A 88 -5.26 -5.36 10.42
CA HIS A 88 -4.52 -4.16 10.84
C HIS A 88 -4.02 -4.28 12.28
N GLU A 89 -4.83 -4.79 13.20
CA GLU A 89 -4.38 -5.02 14.58
C GLU A 89 -3.20 -5.99 14.66
N VAL A 90 -3.29 -7.12 13.95
CA VAL A 90 -2.23 -8.13 13.91
C VAL A 90 -0.97 -7.57 13.25
N MET A 91 -1.11 -6.86 12.13
CA MET A 91 0.00 -6.24 11.40
C MET A 91 0.70 -5.17 12.24
N ALA A 92 -0.05 -4.33 12.95
CA ALA A 92 0.50 -3.33 13.85
C ALA A 92 1.29 -4.00 14.99
N LYS A 93 0.73 -5.05 15.62
CA LYS A 93 1.43 -5.83 16.67
C LYS A 93 2.70 -6.50 16.14
N ALA A 94 2.71 -6.94 14.88
CA ALA A 94 3.86 -7.55 14.23
C ALA A 94 4.91 -6.52 13.72
N GLY A 95 4.65 -5.22 13.87
CA GLY A 95 5.60 -4.16 13.52
C GLY A 95 5.51 -3.64 12.08
N VAL A 96 4.43 -3.94 11.35
CA VAL A 96 4.15 -3.28 10.07
C VAL A 96 3.87 -1.81 10.31
N ARG A 97 4.46 -0.94 9.49
CA ARG A 97 4.29 0.51 9.61
C ARG A 97 2.94 0.97 9.05
N PHE A 98 2.39 2.00 9.65
CA PHE A 98 1.16 2.66 9.22
C PHE A 98 1.45 4.12 8.91
N ASN A 99 1.04 4.58 7.72
CA ASN A 99 1.13 5.96 7.28
C ASN A 99 2.51 6.62 7.54
N ASP A 100 3.59 5.89 7.25
CA ASP A 100 4.97 6.37 7.28
C ASP A 100 5.21 7.32 6.09
N PHE A 101 4.68 8.53 6.20
CA PHE A 101 4.93 9.62 5.26
C PHE A 101 6.38 10.12 5.31
N GLY A 102 7.15 9.74 6.34
CA GLY A 102 8.58 9.96 6.38
C GLY A 102 9.33 9.22 5.27
N THR A 103 8.73 8.19 4.68
CA THR A 103 9.29 7.42 3.56
C THR A 103 9.67 8.29 2.36
N TYR A 104 8.95 9.40 2.13
CA TYR A 104 9.22 10.33 1.02
C TYR A 104 10.57 11.03 1.16
N LYS A 105 11.00 11.32 2.39
CA LYS A 105 12.35 11.86 2.66
C LYS A 105 13.43 10.80 2.49
N ARG A 106 13.06 9.53 2.52
CA ARG A 106 13.97 8.38 2.44
C ARG A 106 13.89 7.67 1.09
N ALA A 107 13.27 8.28 0.07
CA ALA A 107 13.09 7.69 -1.26
C ALA A 107 12.58 6.24 -1.20
N ASN A 108 11.53 6.01 -0.41
CA ASN A 108 10.90 4.70 -0.24
C ASN A 108 11.80 3.62 0.37
N ARG A 109 12.76 4.00 1.21
CA ARG A 109 13.55 3.05 1.99
C ARG A 109 12.93 2.82 3.36
N PHE A 110 12.92 1.56 3.80
CA PHE A 110 12.43 1.19 5.13
C PHE A 110 13.26 1.84 6.24
N LYS A 111 14.55 2.11 5.98
CA LYS A 111 15.56 2.58 6.95
C LYS A 111 15.85 1.49 7.98
N LEU A 112 17.05 0.92 7.90
CA LEU A 112 17.66 0.24 9.03
C LEU A 112 18.06 1.35 10.00
N ASP A 113 17.40 1.46 11.16
CA ASP A 113 18.12 2.05 12.29
C ASP A 113 19.35 1.16 12.50
N THR A 114 20.51 1.78 12.73
CA THR A 114 21.76 1.12 13.09
C THR A 114 21.58 0.42 14.44
N VAL A 115 20.83 -0.67 14.46
CA VAL A 115 20.85 -1.62 15.56
C VAL A 115 22.09 -2.44 15.31
N HIS A 116 23.14 -2.16 16.08
CA HIS A 116 24.29 -3.04 16.20
C HIS A 116 23.78 -4.46 16.45
N PHE A 117 23.73 -5.28 15.40
CA PHE A 117 23.81 -6.72 15.56
C PHE A 117 25.23 -6.97 16.06
N GLN A 118 25.42 -6.95 17.38
CA GLN A 118 26.51 -7.71 17.96
C GLN A 118 26.21 -9.17 17.67
N SER A 119 26.81 -9.66 16.59
CA SER A 119 27.09 -11.07 16.39
C SER A 119 27.78 -11.57 17.65
N ARG A 120 27.04 -12.26 18.53
CA ARG A 120 27.65 -13.09 19.55
C ARG A 120 28.28 -14.27 18.82
N GLY A 121 29.59 -14.18 18.61
CA GLY A 121 30.43 -15.35 18.47
C GLY A 121 30.52 -16.12 19.79
#